data_AF-A0A1M4TM86-F1
#
_entry.id   AF-A0A1M4TM86-F1
#
_cell.length_a   1.000
_cell.length_b   1.000
_cell.length_c   1.000
_cell.angle_alpha   90.00
_cell.angle_beta   90.00
_cell.angle_gamma   90.00
#
_symmetry.space_group_name_H-M   'P 1'
#
loop_
_entity.id
_entity.type
_entity.pdbx_description
1 polymer ?
#
loop_
_entity_poly.entity_id
_entity_poly.type
_entity_poly.pdbx_seq_one_letter_code
_entity_poly.pdbx_strand_id
1 'polypeptide(L)'
;MVLLGADHSVPAEQIDPHAVYEHNCAGCHAPHASDLVETLLDAGQDPLVIKRTGQPLVGFLRSGHGRANPAEIDALIALFTRIQLSDGLFRTKCRICHVRAKETARLKLVIRDDRLVGRYTGRDIETFLHNHGRLAPQEIPVMLDALRQHVLTRPVT
;
A
#
# COMPACT_ATOMS: atom_id res chain seq x y z
N MET A 1 6.21 3.72 -47.57
CA MET A 1 5.11 3.31 -46.69
C MET A 1 5.58 2.11 -45.87
N VAL A 2 6.05 2.35 -44.64
CA VAL A 2 6.28 1.32 -43.61
C VAL A 2 5.89 1.94 -42.28
N LEU A 3 5.02 1.24 -41.55
CA LEU A 3 4.38 1.63 -40.30
C LEU A 3 5.39 1.57 -39.14
N LEU A 4 5.61 2.70 -38.47
CA LEU A 4 6.23 2.72 -37.14
C LEU A 4 5.14 2.34 -36.13
N GLY A 5 5.10 1.07 -35.75
CA GLY A 5 4.29 0.59 -34.63
C GLY A 5 4.85 1.12 -33.33
N ALA A 6 4.10 1.98 -32.66
CA ALA A 6 4.35 2.35 -31.28
C ALA A 6 4.14 1.13 -30.40
N ASP A 7 5.23 0.68 -29.78
CA ASP A 7 5.25 -0.39 -28.79
C ASP A 7 4.57 0.12 -27.51
N HIS A 8 3.24 0.01 -27.46
CA HIS A 8 2.48 0.24 -26.25
C HIS A 8 2.64 -1.01 -25.39
N SER A 9 3.76 -1.06 -24.65
CA SER A 9 3.87 -1.98 -23.52
C SER A 9 2.69 -1.70 -22.58
N VAL A 10 1.70 -2.60 -22.61
CA VAL A 10 0.62 -2.61 -21.63
C VAL A 10 1.31 -2.71 -20.27
N PRO A 11 1.10 -1.78 -19.33
CA PRO A 11 1.68 -1.91 -18.00
C PRO A 11 1.20 -3.25 -17.45
N ALA A 12 2.14 -4.08 -16.98
CA ALA A 12 1.79 -5.27 -16.20
C ALA A 12 0.75 -4.85 -15.16
N GLU A 13 -0.43 -5.47 -15.22
CA GLU A 13 -1.54 -5.12 -14.35
C GLU A 13 -1.05 -5.18 -12.91
N GLN A 14 -0.96 -4.01 -12.28
CA GLN A 14 -0.30 -3.89 -10.99
C GLN A 14 -1.20 -4.56 -9.96
N ILE A 15 -0.81 -5.76 -9.50
CA ILE A 15 -1.53 -6.52 -8.47
C ILE A 15 -1.89 -5.57 -7.33
N ASP A 16 -3.18 -5.51 -6.95
CA ASP A 16 -3.62 -4.76 -5.77
C ASP A 16 -3.38 -5.61 -4.52
N PRO A 17 -2.30 -5.37 -3.76
CA PRO A 17 -1.98 -6.20 -2.61
C PRO A 17 -3.01 -6.06 -1.49
N HIS A 18 -3.81 -4.98 -1.47
CA HIS A 18 -4.91 -4.85 -0.51
C HIS A 18 -6.06 -5.78 -0.89
N ALA A 19 -6.37 -5.91 -2.18
CA ALA A 19 -7.39 -6.84 -2.65
C ALA A 19 -6.95 -8.29 -2.38
N VAL A 20 -5.68 -8.61 -2.65
CA VAL A 20 -5.10 -9.92 -2.30
C VAL A 20 -5.23 -10.17 -0.80
N TYR A 21 -4.83 -9.22 0.06
CA TYR A 21 -4.96 -9.36 1.51
C TYR A 21 -6.42 -9.57 1.96
N GLU A 22 -7.34 -8.74 1.45
CA GLU A 22 -8.76 -8.78 1.79
C GLU A 22 -9.38 -10.14 1.40
N HIS A 23 -9.00 -10.68 0.24
CA HIS A 23 -9.50 -11.98 -0.24
C HIS A 23 -8.88 -13.16 0.51
N ASN A 24 -7.56 -13.16 0.67
CA ASN A 24 -6.81 -14.33 1.08
C ASN A 24 -6.53 -14.42 2.59
N CYS A 25 -6.50 -13.28 3.28
CA CYS A 25 -6.02 -13.20 4.65
C CYS A 25 -7.09 -12.73 5.63
N ALA A 26 -7.90 -11.73 5.26
CA ALA A 26 -8.83 -11.07 6.17
C ALA A 26 -9.99 -11.96 6.69
N GLY A 27 -10.21 -13.14 6.09
CA GLY A 27 -11.18 -14.12 6.59
C GLY A 27 -10.75 -14.83 7.88
N CYS A 28 -9.45 -14.87 8.18
CA CYS A 28 -8.91 -15.50 9.39
C CYS A 28 -8.04 -14.56 10.23
N HIS A 29 -7.51 -13.50 9.61
CA HIS A 29 -6.68 -12.48 10.27
C HIS A 29 -7.47 -11.19 10.46
N ALA A 30 -6.83 -10.19 11.07
CA ALA A 30 -7.42 -8.87 11.24
C ALA A 30 -7.94 -8.32 9.89
N PRO A 31 -9.07 -7.59 9.87
CA PRO A 31 -9.63 -7.07 8.62
C PRO A 31 -8.71 -6.11 7.86
N HIS A 32 -7.70 -5.55 8.54
CA HIS A 32 -6.77 -4.59 7.97
C HIS A 32 -5.34 -5.11 8.06
N ALA A 33 -4.62 -5.02 6.94
CA ALA A 33 -3.23 -5.45 6.84
C ALA A 33 -2.33 -4.76 7.88
N SER A 34 -2.59 -3.50 8.22
CA SER A 34 -1.86 -2.78 9.26
C SER A 34 -1.94 -3.47 10.62
N ASP A 35 -3.12 -3.94 10.98
CA ASP A 35 -3.35 -4.60 12.26
C ASP A 35 -2.65 -5.96 12.29
N LEU A 36 -2.64 -6.70 11.17
CA LEU A 36 -1.87 -7.94 11.05
C LEU A 36 -0.37 -7.69 11.19
N VAL A 37 0.18 -6.71 10.49
CA VAL A 37 1.62 -6.42 10.52
C VAL A 37 2.05 -6.10 11.95
N GLU A 38 1.30 -5.28 12.66
CA GLU A 38 1.64 -4.88 14.01
C GLU A 38 1.51 -6.00 15.03
N THR A 39 0.49 -6.84 14.89
CA THR A 39 0.22 -7.91 15.85
C THR A 39 1.11 -9.13 15.62
N LEU A 40 1.39 -9.47 14.36
CA LEU A 40 2.01 -10.76 14.00
C LEU A 40 3.45 -10.65 13.50
N LEU A 41 3.90 -9.49 13.00
CA LEU A 41 5.23 -9.34 12.41
C LEU A 41 6.17 -8.54 13.32
N ASP A 42 7.44 -8.96 13.32
CA ASP A 42 8.48 -8.35 14.15
C ASP A 42 8.94 -7.03 13.56
N ALA A 43 9.11 -6.01 14.42
CA ALA A 43 9.33 -4.63 14.00
C ALA A 43 10.71 -4.43 13.37
N GLY A 44 10.76 -3.78 12.20
CA GLY A 44 12.00 -3.28 11.59
C GLY A 44 12.97 -4.37 11.11
N GLN A 45 12.49 -5.57 10.80
CA GLN A 45 13.29 -6.65 10.23
C GLN A 45 13.12 -6.72 8.71
N ASP A 46 14.23 -6.83 8.00
CA ASP A 46 14.27 -7.25 6.59
C ASP A 46 15.15 -8.51 6.49
N PRO A 47 14.58 -9.69 6.19
CA PRO A 47 13.20 -9.94 5.78
C PRO A 47 12.18 -9.78 6.91
N LEU A 48 10.90 -9.59 6.56
CA LEU A 48 9.79 -9.66 7.52
C LEU A 48 9.77 -11.00 8.25
N VAL A 49 9.68 -10.97 9.58
CA VAL A 49 9.69 -12.15 10.46
C VAL A 49 8.38 -12.28 11.22
N ILE A 50 7.90 -13.51 11.39
CA ILE A 50 6.71 -13.83 12.21
C ILE A 50 7.14 -13.86 13.69
N LYS A 51 6.58 -12.96 14.52
CA LYS A 51 6.91 -12.83 15.96
C LYS A 51 6.87 -14.15 16.72
N ARG A 52 5.83 -14.95 16.48
CA ARG A 52 5.57 -16.18 17.25
C ARG A 52 6.59 -17.28 16.98
N THR A 53 7.13 -17.36 15.77
CA THR A 53 7.96 -18.50 15.33
C THR A 53 9.38 -18.11 14.97
N GLY A 54 9.68 -16.82 14.81
CA GLY A 54 10.96 -16.34 14.30
C GLY A 54 11.21 -16.70 12.83
N GLN A 55 10.21 -17.25 12.12
CA GLN A 55 10.38 -17.67 10.74
C GLN A 55 10.21 -16.50 9.76
N PRO A 56 10.97 -16.47 8.64
CA PRO A 56 10.75 -15.51 7.57
C PRO A 56 9.34 -15.65 6.97
N LEU A 57 8.61 -14.55 6.88
CA LEU A 57 7.23 -14.52 6.39
C LEU A 57 7.12 -15.06 4.97
N VAL A 58 8.07 -14.70 4.09
CA VAL A 58 8.06 -15.14 2.69
C VAL A 58 8.12 -16.68 2.57
N GLY A 59 8.92 -17.34 3.40
CA GLY A 59 9.01 -18.80 3.43
C GLY A 59 7.72 -19.44 3.92
N PHE A 60 7.09 -18.82 4.93
CA PHE A 60 5.81 -19.26 5.47
C PHE A 60 4.64 -19.10 4.49
N LEU A 61 4.61 -18.03 3.68
CA LEU A 61 3.60 -17.89 2.63
C LEU A 61 3.84 -18.88 1.48
N ARG A 62 5.10 -19.10 1.10
CA ARG A 62 5.48 -20.07 0.06
C ARG A 62 5.18 -21.52 0.42
N SER A 63 5.01 -21.84 1.71
CA SER A 63 4.55 -23.19 2.12
C SER A 63 3.03 -23.39 1.98
N GLY A 64 2.29 -22.37 1.54
CA GLY A 64 0.87 -22.45 1.17
C GLY A 64 -0.08 -21.67 2.08
N HIS A 65 0.41 -21.06 3.17
CA HIS A 65 -0.44 -20.23 4.03
C HIS A 65 -0.92 -18.98 3.31
N GLY A 66 -2.22 -18.70 3.37
CA GLY A 66 -2.83 -17.57 2.66
C GLY A 66 -3.11 -17.83 1.18
N ARG A 67 -2.83 -19.02 0.64
CA ARG A 67 -3.23 -19.44 -0.73
C ARG A 67 -2.88 -18.42 -1.84
N ALA A 68 -1.82 -17.65 -1.64
CA ALA A 68 -1.34 -16.66 -2.59
C ALA A 68 -0.34 -17.31 -3.56
N ASN A 69 -0.41 -16.95 -4.84
CA ASN A 69 0.59 -17.34 -5.83
C ASN A 69 1.91 -16.55 -5.63
N PRO A 70 3.03 -16.92 -6.30
CA PRO A 70 4.31 -16.25 -6.09
C PRO A 70 4.29 -14.73 -6.28
N ALA A 71 3.59 -14.21 -7.31
CA ALA A 71 3.51 -12.77 -7.57
C ALA A 71 2.65 -12.04 -6.52
N GLU A 72 1.58 -12.67 -6.05
CA GLU A 72 0.76 -12.16 -4.94
C GLU A 72 1.54 -12.14 -3.62
N ILE A 73 2.36 -13.17 -3.35
CA ILE A 73 3.24 -13.20 -2.19
C ILE A 73 4.19 -12.01 -2.22
N ASP A 74 4.86 -11.77 -3.36
CA ASP A 74 5.77 -10.64 -3.50
C ASP A 74 5.04 -9.30 -3.30
N ALA A 75 3.81 -9.17 -3.82
CA ALA A 75 2.98 -7.98 -3.62
C ALA A 75 2.58 -7.77 -2.15
N LEU A 76 2.25 -8.86 -1.43
CA LEU A 76 1.93 -8.85 0.00
C LEU A 76 3.14 -8.49 0.85
N ILE A 77 4.31 -9.06 0.57
CA ILE A 77 5.56 -8.71 1.26
C ILE A 77 5.85 -7.22 1.08
N ALA A 78 5.77 -6.70 -0.15
CA ALA A 78 5.97 -5.29 -0.42
C ALA A 78 4.95 -4.40 0.34
N LEU A 79 3.68 -4.82 0.43
CA LEU A 79 2.67 -4.11 1.23
C LEU A 79 3.04 -4.10 2.72
N PHE A 80 3.35 -5.26 3.30
CA PHE A 80 3.65 -5.38 4.73
C PHE A 80 4.92 -4.62 5.12
N THR A 81 5.96 -4.63 4.26
CA THR A 81 7.16 -3.83 4.46
C THR A 81 6.83 -2.34 4.47
N ARG A 82 6.02 -1.84 3.53
CA ARG A 82 5.61 -0.43 3.53
C ARG A 82 4.80 -0.06 4.77
N ILE A 83 3.89 -0.93 5.21
CA ILE A 83 3.12 -0.71 6.44
C ILE A 83 4.08 -0.56 7.63
N GLN A 84 5.07 -1.44 7.73
CA GLN A 84 6.06 -1.39 8.80
C GLN A 84 6.93 -0.13 8.75
N LEU A 85 7.40 0.25 7.56
CA LEU A 85 8.16 1.48 7.35
C LEU A 85 7.33 2.75 7.60
N SER A 86 6.01 2.67 7.47
CA SER A 86 5.12 3.79 7.75
C SER A 86 4.91 4.06 9.24
N ASP A 87 5.32 3.13 10.12
CA ASP A 87 5.17 3.22 11.58
C ASP A 87 3.74 3.64 12.03
N GLY A 88 2.72 3.16 11.31
CA GLY A 88 1.33 3.49 11.59
C GLY A 88 0.98 4.98 11.43
N LEU A 89 1.75 5.76 10.66
CA LEU A 89 1.60 7.20 10.49
C LEU A 89 0.16 7.63 10.18
N PHE A 90 -0.51 6.93 9.25
CA PHE A 90 -1.91 7.21 8.92
C PHE A 90 -2.82 6.99 10.13
N ARG A 91 -2.61 5.90 10.89
CA ARG A 91 -3.39 5.64 12.11
C ARG A 91 -3.18 6.75 13.12
N THR A 92 -1.93 7.12 13.37
CA THR A 92 -1.58 8.04 14.46
C THR A 92 -2.02 9.46 14.16
N LYS A 93 -1.91 9.91 12.91
CA LYS A 93 -2.08 11.32 12.56
C LYS A 93 -3.31 11.64 11.70
N CYS A 94 -3.78 10.68 10.90
CA CYS A 94 -4.86 10.93 9.93
C CYS A 94 -6.21 10.36 10.39
N ARG A 95 -6.23 9.27 11.18
CA ARG A 95 -7.49 8.58 11.56
C ARG A 95 -8.47 9.39 12.39
N ILE A 96 -8.02 10.49 13.00
CA ILE A 96 -8.90 11.42 13.70
C ILE A 96 -9.93 12.09 12.76
N CYS A 97 -9.58 12.27 11.48
CA CYS A 97 -10.46 12.88 10.48
C CYS A 97 -10.76 11.96 9.29
N HIS A 98 -9.91 10.96 9.02
CA HIS A 98 -10.01 10.07 7.87
C HIS A 98 -10.16 8.62 8.30
N VAL A 99 -11.29 7.98 7.98
CA VAL A 99 -11.54 6.60 8.41
C VAL A 99 -10.51 5.63 7.79
N ARG A 100 -10.22 5.76 6.48
CA ARG A 100 -9.35 4.84 5.73
C ARG A 100 -8.50 5.57 4.69
N ALA A 101 -7.22 5.17 4.59
CA ALA A 101 -6.29 5.68 3.58
C ALA A 101 -6.72 5.30 2.17
N LYS A 102 -7.04 4.01 1.94
CA LYS A 102 -7.57 3.46 0.67
C LYS A 102 -8.75 4.28 0.13
N GLU A 103 -9.74 4.53 0.97
CA GLU A 103 -10.95 5.27 0.58
C GLU A 103 -10.63 6.74 0.29
N THR A 104 -9.86 7.38 1.16
CA THR A 104 -9.44 8.78 0.97
C THR A 104 -8.69 8.94 -0.35
N ALA A 105 -7.71 8.08 -0.62
CA ALA A 105 -6.92 8.11 -1.84
C ALA A 105 -7.76 7.84 -3.08
N ARG A 106 -8.51 6.73 -3.12
CA ARG A 106 -9.25 6.32 -4.32
C ARG A 106 -10.38 7.30 -4.68
N LEU A 107 -11.10 7.81 -3.68
CA LEU A 107 -12.23 8.71 -3.93
C LEU A 107 -11.78 10.15 -4.19
N LYS A 108 -10.77 10.65 -3.47
CA LYS A 108 -10.47 12.09 -3.45
C LYS A 108 -9.21 12.47 -4.21
N LEU A 109 -8.34 11.52 -4.54
CA LEU A 109 -7.05 11.79 -5.17
C LEU A 109 -6.96 11.20 -6.58
N VAL A 110 -6.07 11.76 -7.38
CA VAL A 110 -5.73 11.30 -8.72
C VAL A 110 -4.28 11.65 -9.01
N ILE A 111 -3.62 10.89 -9.88
CA ILE A 111 -2.31 11.24 -10.40
C ILE A 111 -2.49 12.04 -11.69
N ARG A 112 -1.86 13.22 -11.77
CA ARG A 112 -1.78 14.06 -12.98
C ARG A 112 -0.36 14.59 -13.09
N ASP A 113 0.24 14.45 -14.27
CA ASP A 113 1.61 14.90 -14.53
C ASP A 113 2.60 14.38 -13.46
N ASP A 114 2.48 13.09 -13.12
CA ASP A 114 3.23 12.37 -12.08
C ASP A 114 3.05 12.88 -10.63
N ARG A 115 2.15 13.84 -10.41
CA ARG A 115 1.85 14.42 -9.09
C ARG A 115 0.56 13.86 -8.52
N LEU A 116 0.56 13.63 -7.21
CA LEU A 116 -0.65 13.30 -6.47
C LEU A 116 -1.43 14.59 -6.20
N VAL A 117 -2.62 14.71 -6.79
CA VAL A 117 -3.45 15.91 -6.69
C VAL A 117 -4.87 15.57 -6.23
N GLY A 118 -5.55 16.56 -5.65
CA GLY A 118 -6.97 16.47 -5.33
C GLY A 118 -7.81 16.34 -6.60
N ARG A 119 -8.60 15.26 -6.71
CA ARG A 119 -9.41 14.92 -7.90
C ARG A 119 -10.29 16.07 -8.38
N TYR A 120 -10.95 16.73 -7.42
CA TYR A 120 -11.95 17.77 -7.69
C TYR A 120 -11.40 19.20 -7.55
N THR A 121 -10.28 19.37 -6.85
CA THR A 121 -9.73 20.70 -6.54
C THR A 121 -8.48 21.03 -7.34
N GLY A 122 -7.82 20.03 -7.93
CA GLY A 122 -6.51 20.20 -8.56
C GLY A 122 -5.38 20.53 -7.56
N ARG A 123 -5.66 20.53 -6.26
CA ARG A 123 -4.68 20.90 -5.22
C ARG A 123 -3.55 19.87 -5.18
N ASP A 124 -2.32 20.34 -5.21
CA ASP A 124 -1.13 19.53 -4.98
C ASP A 124 -1.12 18.97 -3.55
N ILE A 125 -1.06 17.65 -3.40
CA ILE A 125 -1.17 16.99 -2.10
C ILE A 125 0.11 17.12 -1.29
N GLU A 126 1.28 17.13 -1.92
CA GLU A 126 2.55 17.35 -1.22
C GLU A 126 2.55 18.72 -0.51
N THR A 127 2.27 19.79 -1.26
CA THR A 127 2.15 21.15 -0.73
C THR A 127 1.08 21.23 0.37
N PHE A 128 -0.06 20.54 0.18
CA PHE A 128 -1.13 20.52 1.17
C PHE A 128 -0.72 19.85 2.49
N LEU A 129 0.04 18.76 2.43
CA LEU A 129 0.47 17.99 3.60
C LEU A 129 1.45 18.75 4.49
N HIS A 130 2.19 19.74 3.96
CA HIS A 130 2.99 20.65 4.79
C HIS A 130 2.17 21.40 5.85
N ASN A 131 0.86 21.59 5.61
CA ASN A 131 -0.05 22.32 6.49
C ASN A 131 -1.21 21.46 7.00
N HIS A 132 -1.20 20.15 6.74
CA HIS A 132 -2.31 19.25 7.07
C HIS A 132 -1.82 17.94 7.70
N GLY A 133 -2.59 17.39 8.64
CA GLY A 133 -2.26 16.12 9.29
C GLY A 133 -1.10 16.18 10.30
N ARG A 134 -0.55 17.36 10.58
CA ARG A 134 0.57 17.55 11.55
C ARG A 134 1.77 16.64 11.24
N LEU A 135 2.06 16.48 9.95
CA LEU A 135 3.21 15.72 9.49
C LEU A 135 4.50 16.55 9.68
N ALA A 136 5.55 15.90 10.17
CA ALA A 136 6.90 16.42 10.09
C ALA A 136 7.40 16.34 8.63
N PRO A 137 8.37 17.17 8.22
CA PRO A 137 8.87 17.16 6.84
C PRO A 137 9.28 15.78 6.32
N GLN A 138 9.92 14.97 7.17
CA GLN A 138 10.34 13.61 6.83
C GLN A 138 9.20 12.58 6.70
N GLU A 139 8.01 12.87 7.25
CA GLU A 139 6.84 11.98 7.19
C GLU A 139 5.98 12.21 5.94
N ILE A 140 6.08 13.41 5.34
CA ILE A 140 5.36 13.76 4.11
C ILE A 140 5.64 12.76 2.96
N PRO A 141 6.90 12.43 2.61
CA PRO A 141 7.15 11.47 1.53
C PRO A 141 6.59 10.07 1.83
N VAL A 142 6.60 9.64 3.10
CA VAL A 142 6.03 8.36 3.54
C VAL A 142 4.51 8.35 3.32
N MET A 143 3.82 9.43 3.70
CA MET A 143 2.37 9.55 3.48
C MET A 143 2.02 9.65 1.99
N LEU A 144 2.82 10.39 1.21
CA LEU A 144 2.62 10.51 -0.24
C LEU A 144 2.75 9.17 -0.95
N ASP A 145 3.76 8.36 -0.61
CA ASP A 145 3.90 7.02 -1.17
C ASP A 145 2.67 6.17 -0.82
N ALA A 146 2.29 6.11 0.47
CA ALA A 146 1.13 5.33 0.91
C ALA A 146 -0.17 5.71 0.15
N LEU A 147 -0.44 7.01 0.00
CA LEU A 147 -1.61 7.49 -0.75
C LEU A 147 -1.49 7.22 -2.25
N ARG A 148 -0.31 7.40 -2.86
CA ARG A 148 -0.05 7.12 -4.28
C ARG A 148 -0.28 5.64 -4.59
N GLN A 149 0.22 4.72 -3.74
CA GLN A 149 0.00 3.28 -3.92
C GLN A 149 -1.48 2.92 -3.97
N HIS A 150 -2.31 3.53 -3.12
CA HIS A 150 -3.76 3.30 -3.15
C HIS A 150 -4.45 3.81 -4.42
N VAL A 151 -3.88 4.82 -5.10
CA VAL A 151 -4.38 5.34 -6.38
C VAL A 151 -3.95 4.46 -7.55
N LEU A 152 -2.70 3.98 -7.53
CA LEU A 152 -2.11 3.15 -8.60
C LEU A 152 -2.67 1.73 -8.62
N THR A 153 -2.88 1.14 -7.44
CA THR A 153 -3.41 -0.22 -7.34
C THR A 153 -4.92 -0.20 -7.43
N ARG A 154 -5.47 -0.80 -8.49
CA ARG A 154 -6.90 -1.03 -8.67
C ARG A 154 -7.20 -2.52 -8.53
N PRO A 155 -8.34 -2.90 -7.93
CA PRO A 155 -8.77 -4.29 -7.97
C PRO A 155 -8.98 -4.69 -9.44
N VAL A 156 -8.42 -5.84 -9.83
CA VAL A 156 -8.84 -6.53 -11.05
C VAL A 156 -10.29 -6.96 -10.82
N THR A 157 -11.22 -6.38 -11.58
CA THR A 157 -12.64 -6.76 -11.58
C THR A 157 -12.87 -8.01 -12.40
#